data_AF-A0A480AXJ2-F1
#
_entry.id   AF-A0A480AXJ2-F1
#
_cell.length_a   1.000
_cell.length_b   1.000
_cell.length_c   1.000
_cell.angle_alpha   90.00
_cell.angle_beta   90.00
_cell.angle_gamma   90.00
#
_symmetry.space_group_name_H-M   'P 1'
#
loop_
_entity.id
_entity.type
_entity.pdbx_description
1 polymer ?
#
loop_
_entity_poly.entity_id
_entity_poly.type
_entity_poly.pdbx_seq_one_letter_code
_entity_poly.pdbx_strand_id
1 'polypeptide(L)'
;MLNPDDGGQGSSQTTSNGRASSPATRQSPVRSATAALLTDEQAARDVLGMSARKFADVMKEPWMPRPVVLGPRMRRWVRSELEAAILNAPRQANPGSEPAQLRRAKIDRMKARGVPA
;
A
#
# COMPACT_ATOMS: atom_id res chain seq x y z
N MET A 1 34.63 -78.64 -10.39
CA MET A 1 35.61 -77.91 -11.23
C MET A 1 34.91 -76.63 -11.66
N LEU A 2 35.11 -75.52 -10.95
CA LEU A 2 36.12 -74.46 -11.24
C LEU A 2 36.11 -74.04 -12.71
N ASN A 3 35.55 -72.88 -13.06
CA ASN A 3 36.31 -71.63 -13.12
C ASN A 3 35.44 -70.40 -13.49
N PRO A 4 35.96 -69.17 -13.27
CA PRO A 4 35.22 -67.97 -12.84
C PRO A 4 35.29 -66.84 -13.89
N ASP A 5 35.25 -65.58 -13.40
CA ASP A 5 35.65 -64.32 -14.06
C ASP A 5 34.56 -63.66 -14.93
N ASP A 6 34.38 -62.34 -15.02
CA ASP A 6 34.66 -61.15 -14.21
C ASP A 6 34.04 -59.98 -15.03
N GLY A 7 33.64 -58.90 -14.36
CA GLY A 7 33.71 -57.55 -14.94
C GLY A 7 32.60 -57.07 -15.88
N GLY A 8 32.05 -55.89 -15.60
CA GLY A 8 31.29 -55.17 -16.63
C GLY A 8 30.37 -54.03 -16.21
N GLN A 9 30.90 -53.04 -15.48
CA GLN A 9 30.69 -51.60 -15.68
C GLN A 9 29.29 -51.04 -15.99
N GLY A 10 28.88 -50.07 -15.15
CA GLY A 10 28.46 -48.76 -15.65
C GLY A 10 26.97 -48.51 -15.73
N SER A 11 26.47 -47.58 -14.92
CA SER A 11 26.05 -46.26 -15.42
C SER A 11 25.24 -45.52 -14.37
N SER A 12 25.84 -44.43 -13.89
CA SER A 12 25.21 -43.33 -13.18
C SER A 12 23.93 -42.87 -13.88
N GLN A 13 22.82 -42.77 -13.13
CA GLN A 13 21.76 -41.82 -13.47
C GLN A 13 21.40 -40.98 -12.24
N THR A 14 22.04 -39.82 -12.21
CA THR A 14 21.68 -38.64 -11.44
C THR A 14 20.27 -38.18 -11.85
N THR A 15 19.26 -38.41 -11.01
CA THR A 15 17.98 -37.70 -11.12
C THR A 15 18.14 -36.33 -10.48
N SER A 16 18.58 -35.38 -11.31
CA SER A 16 18.55 -33.96 -10.98
C SER A 16 17.09 -33.52 -10.82
N ASN A 17 16.65 -33.33 -9.58
CA ASN A 17 15.33 -32.76 -9.29
C ASN A 17 15.26 -31.34 -9.85
N GLY A 18 14.38 -31.19 -10.84
CA GLY A 18 14.11 -29.98 -11.58
C GLY A 18 13.90 -28.78 -10.67
N ARG A 19 14.82 -27.83 -10.81
CA ARG A 19 14.70 -26.44 -10.40
C ARG A 19 13.40 -25.89 -11.00
N ALA A 20 12.40 -25.70 -10.15
CA ALA A 20 11.18 -24.98 -10.51
C ALA A 20 11.56 -23.54 -10.88
N SER A 21 11.70 -23.30 -12.18
CA SER A 21 11.81 -21.97 -12.75
C SER A 21 10.43 -21.31 -12.62
N SER A 22 10.24 -20.50 -11.58
CA SER A 22 9.14 -19.56 -11.54
C SER A 22 9.17 -18.73 -12.84
N PRO A 23 8.08 -18.67 -13.63
CA PRO A 23 8.04 -17.74 -14.74
C PRO A 23 8.10 -16.34 -14.16
N ALA A 24 9.24 -15.67 -14.37
CA ALA A 24 9.39 -14.25 -14.11
C ALA A 24 8.31 -13.52 -14.91
N THR A 25 7.28 -13.04 -14.23
CA THR A 25 6.23 -12.21 -14.81
C THR A 25 6.88 -10.96 -15.40
N ARG A 26 7.18 -10.99 -16.70
CA ARG A 26 7.51 -9.80 -17.49
C ARG A 26 6.25 -8.94 -17.57
N GLN A 27 6.03 -8.08 -16.58
CA GLN A 27 5.12 -6.95 -16.75
C GLN A 27 5.91 -5.82 -17.39
N SER A 28 5.85 -5.74 -18.72
CA SER A 28 6.26 -4.56 -19.46
C SER A 28 5.35 -3.40 -19.03
N PRO A 29 5.87 -2.26 -18.52
CA PRO A 29 5.04 -1.11 -18.24
C PRO A 29 4.67 -0.47 -19.58
N VAL A 30 3.44 -0.74 -20.05
CA VAL A 30 2.82 0.05 -21.13
C VAL A 30 2.63 1.46 -20.59
N ARG A 31 3.54 2.36 -20.94
CA ARG A 31 3.44 3.80 -20.68
C ARG A 31 2.40 4.40 -21.63
N SER A 32 1.12 4.21 -21.33
CA SER A 32 0.06 5.04 -21.92
C SER A 32 -0.10 6.31 -21.08
N ALA A 33 0.26 7.44 -21.67
CA ALA A 33 0.29 8.77 -21.07
C ALA A 33 -1.10 9.43 -20.90
N THR A 34 -2.16 8.65 -20.68
CA THR A 34 -3.54 9.14 -20.63
C THR A 34 -4.23 8.59 -19.38
N ALA A 35 -4.36 9.44 -18.36
CA ALA A 35 -5.00 9.18 -17.06
C ALA A 35 -4.45 7.94 -16.32
N ALA A 36 -3.48 8.15 -15.43
CA ALA A 36 -3.05 7.12 -14.49
C ALA A 36 -4.23 6.72 -13.60
N LEU A 37 -4.89 5.62 -13.95
CA LEU A 37 -5.94 5.00 -13.15
C LEU A 37 -5.30 4.29 -11.96
N LEU A 38 -5.41 4.90 -10.79
CA LEU A 38 -4.81 4.42 -9.56
C LEU A 38 -5.71 3.39 -8.87
N THR A 39 -5.11 2.39 -8.23
CA THR A 39 -5.81 1.54 -7.26
C THR A 39 -6.11 2.32 -5.98
N ASP A 40 -6.99 1.80 -5.11
CA ASP A 40 -7.29 2.41 -3.81
C ASP A 40 -6.02 2.61 -2.97
N GLU A 41 -5.10 1.64 -3.01
CA GLU A 41 -3.83 1.69 -2.28
C GLU A 41 -2.86 2.75 -2.87
N GLN A 42 -2.79 2.85 -4.20
CA GLN A 42 -1.97 3.84 -4.88
C GLN A 42 -2.52 5.25 -4.68
N ALA A 43 -3.84 5.44 -4.80
CA ALA A 43 -4.49 6.72 -4.54
C ALA A 43 -4.27 7.18 -3.09
N ALA A 44 -4.42 6.27 -2.12
CA ALA A 44 -4.19 6.57 -0.71
C ALA A 44 -2.73 7.00 -0.43
N ARG A 45 -1.75 6.29 -1.01
CA ARG A 45 -0.33 6.54 -0.77
C ARG A 45 0.20 7.74 -1.55
N ASP A 46 -0.04 7.76 -2.86
CA ASP A 46 0.67 8.64 -3.79
C ASP A 46 0.01 10.02 -3.90
N VAL A 47 -1.30 10.12 -3.64
CA VAL A 47 -2.04 11.39 -3.74
C VAL A 47 -2.32 11.99 -2.37
N LEU A 48 -2.80 11.18 -1.41
CA LEU A 48 -3.26 11.66 -0.12
C LEU A 48 -2.30 11.38 1.04
N GLY A 49 -1.23 10.60 0.83
CA GLY A 49 -0.24 10.28 1.85
C GLY A 49 -0.81 9.59 3.10
N MET A 50 -1.86 8.77 2.95
CA MET A 50 -2.56 8.13 4.07
C MET A 50 -2.69 6.62 3.91
N SER A 51 -3.10 5.94 4.99
CA SER A 51 -3.35 4.49 4.96
C SER A 51 -4.63 4.15 4.20
N ALA A 52 -4.69 2.95 3.63
CA ALA A 52 -5.87 2.46 2.89
C ALA A 52 -7.15 2.44 3.74
N ARG A 53 -7.04 2.18 5.05
CA ARG A 53 -8.18 2.26 5.98
C ARG A 53 -8.73 3.69 6.08
N LYS A 54 -7.84 4.67 6.31
CA LYS A 54 -8.24 6.08 6.40
C LYS A 54 -8.81 6.58 5.08
N PHE A 55 -8.22 6.14 3.96
CA PHE A 55 -8.76 6.42 2.64
C PHE A 55 -10.19 5.90 2.48
N ALA A 56 -10.50 4.68 2.95
CA ALA A 56 -11.85 4.13 2.90
C ALA A 56 -12.89 4.90 3.71
N ASP A 57 -12.47 5.57 4.78
CA ASP A 57 -13.35 6.48 5.52
C ASP A 57 -13.56 7.80 4.77
N VAL A 58 -12.49 8.38 4.22
CA VAL A 58 -12.56 9.62 3.44
C VAL A 58 -13.39 9.44 2.15
N MET A 59 -13.40 8.23 1.57
CA MET A 59 -14.24 7.90 0.42
C MET A 59 -15.74 8.05 0.68
N LYS A 60 -16.19 8.12 1.94
CA LYS A 60 -17.60 8.33 2.30
C LYS A 60 -17.98 9.82 2.30
N GLU A 61 -17.00 10.71 2.20
CA GLU A 61 -17.23 12.14 2.24
C GLU A 61 -17.87 12.66 0.93
N PRO A 62 -18.78 13.63 1.01
CA PRO A 62 -19.54 14.10 -0.15
C PRO A 62 -18.70 14.88 -1.18
N TRP A 63 -17.52 15.37 -0.79
CA TRP A 63 -16.61 16.11 -1.67
C TRP A 63 -15.68 15.20 -2.47
N MET A 64 -15.62 13.90 -2.16
CA MET A 64 -14.75 12.94 -2.82
C MET A 64 -15.31 12.54 -4.20
N PRO A 65 -14.48 12.46 -5.26
CA PRO A 65 -14.96 12.09 -6.59
C PRO A 65 -15.47 10.65 -6.63
N ARG A 66 -16.28 10.33 -7.64
CA ARG A 66 -16.78 8.97 -7.83
C ARG A 66 -15.69 8.10 -8.48
N PRO A 67 -15.47 6.87 -7.98
CA PRO A 67 -14.51 5.96 -8.59
C PRO A 67 -14.97 5.53 -9.98
N VAL A 68 -14.02 5.23 -10.86
CA VAL A 68 -14.27 4.50 -12.10
C VAL A 68 -14.40 3.02 -11.74
N VAL A 69 -15.59 2.45 -11.95
CA VAL A 69 -15.88 1.04 -11.64
C VAL A 69 -15.72 0.21 -12.91
N LEU A 70 -14.69 -0.63 -12.95
CA LEU A 70 -14.37 -1.51 -14.08
C LEU A 70 -14.94 -2.93 -13.90
N GLY A 71 -15.59 -3.19 -12.77
CA GLY A 71 -16.21 -4.48 -12.44
C GLY A 71 -16.61 -4.53 -10.97
N PRO A 72 -17.21 -5.64 -10.50
CA PRO A 72 -17.82 -5.72 -9.17
C PRO A 72 -16.89 -5.38 -7.99
N ARG A 73 -15.58 -5.58 -8.17
CA ARG A 73 -14.54 -5.32 -7.16
C ARG A 73 -13.43 -4.40 -7.63
N MET A 74 -13.47 -3.95 -8.88
CA MET A 74 -12.39 -3.15 -9.47
C MET A 74 -12.78 -1.69 -9.51
N ARG A 75 -12.36 -0.97 -8.47
CA ARG A 75 -12.43 0.49 -8.42
C ARG A 75 -11.09 1.08 -8.85
N ARG A 76 -11.17 2.16 -9.61
CA ARG A 76 -10.03 2.94 -10.09
C ARG A 76 -10.27 4.42 -9.88
N TRP A 77 -9.18 5.15 -9.69
CA TRP A 77 -9.20 6.58 -9.43
C TRP A 77 -8.43 7.32 -10.48
N VAL A 78 -9.03 8.36 -11.01
CA VAL A 78 -8.32 9.28 -11.90
C VAL A 78 -7.50 10.23 -11.01
N ARG A 79 -6.18 10.20 -11.17
CA ARG A 79 -5.28 11.03 -10.36
C ARG A 79 -5.64 12.51 -10.38
N SER A 80 -5.90 13.08 -11.56
CA SER A 80 -6.22 14.50 -11.71
C SER A 80 -7.52 14.90 -11.02
N GLU A 81 -8.52 14.01 -10.97
CA GLU A 81 -9.78 14.28 -10.27
C GLU A 81 -9.59 14.27 -8.76
N LEU A 82 -8.77 13.34 -8.24
CA LEU A 82 -8.43 13.33 -6.82
C LEU A 82 -7.69 14.60 -6.42
N GLU A 83 -6.69 15.02 -7.20
CA GLU A 83 -5.94 16.25 -6.97
C GLU A 83 -6.86 17.48 -7.00
N ALA A 84 -7.76 17.58 -7.99
CA ALA A 84 -8.74 18.67 -8.07
C ALA A 84 -9.73 18.66 -6.90
N ALA A 85 -10.17 17.48 -6.46
CA ALA A 85 -11.09 17.35 -5.33
C ALA A 85 -10.44 17.78 -4.01
N ILE A 86 -9.14 17.51 -3.82
CA ILE A 86 -8.39 17.98 -2.64
C ILE A 86 -8.35 19.50 -2.58
N LEU A 87 -8.20 20.19 -3.72
CA LEU A 87 -8.21 21.65 -3.76
C LEU A 87 -9.55 22.22 -3.28
N ASN A 88 -10.65 21.51 -3.55
CA ASN A 88 -12.01 21.88 -3.14
C ASN A 88 -12.42 21.27 -1.80
N ALA A 89 -11.54 20.50 -1.15
CA ALA A 89 -11.87 19.83 0.10
C ALA A 89 -12.11 20.88 1.21
N PRO A 90 -13.13 20.69 2.05
CA PRO A 90 -13.40 21.58 3.16
C PRO A 90 -12.16 21.60 4.08
N ARG A 91 -11.49 22.75 4.15
CA ARG A 91 -10.38 22.94 5.09
C ARG A 91 -10.98 22.92 6.49
N GLN A 92 -10.75 21.84 7.23
CA GLN A 92 -11.09 21.77 8.65
C GLN A 92 -10.42 22.95 9.37
N ALA A 93 -11.22 23.91 9.83
CA ALA A 93 -10.74 25.12 10.49
C ALA A 93 -10.09 24.84 11.86
N ASN A 94 -10.22 23.62 12.40
CA ASN A 94 -9.64 23.23 13.68
C ASN A 94 -8.94 21.87 13.56
N PRO A 95 -7.60 21.82 13.43
CA PRO A 95 -6.86 20.59 13.64
C PRO A 95 -6.96 20.24 15.12
N GLY A 96 -7.84 19.28 15.46
CA GLY A 96 -7.90 18.57 16.73
C GLY A 96 -7.83 19.43 18.00
N SER A 97 -8.97 19.61 18.67
CA SER A 97 -8.94 19.95 20.11
C SER A 97 -7.93 19.04 20.80
N GLU A 98 -6.92 19.62 21.45
CA GLU A 98 -5.86 18.86 22.14
C GLU A 98 -6.50 17.72 22.97
N PRO A 99 -5.96 16.50 22.90
CA PRO A 99 -6.36 15.41 23.79
C PRO A 99 -6.35 15.91 25.23
N ALA A 100 -7.42 15.64 25.99
CA ALA A 100 -7.59 16.14 27.36
C ALA A 100 -6.39 15.82 28.27
N GLN A 101 -5.66 14.75 27.95
CA GLN A 101 -4.43 14.32 28.61
C GLN A 101 -3.28 15.32 28.46
N LEU A 102 -3.08 15.88 27.27
CA LEU A 102 -2.05 16.91 27.03
C LEU A 102 -2.44 18.23 27.69
N ARG A 103 -3.73 18.56 27.68
CA ARG A 103 -4.26 19.73 28.41
C ARG A 103 -4.01 19.61 29.92
N ARG A 104 -4.28 18.45 30.53
CA ARG A 104 -4.00 18.20 31.96
C ARG A 104 -2.52 18.28 32.28
N ALA A 105 -1.67 17.61 31.50
CA ALA A 105 -0.21 17.65 31.70
C ALA A 105 0.36 19.08 31.60
N LYS A 106 -0.19 19.91 30.70
CA LYS A 106 0.21 21.32 30.56
C LYS A 106 -0.22 22.16 31.78
N ILE A 107 -1.45 21.95 32.28
CA ILE A 107 -1.96 22.60 33.49
C ILE A 107 -1.10 22.22 34.71
N ASP A 108 -0.76 20.93 34.86
CA ASP A 108 0.07 20.48 35.98
C ASP A 108 1.48 21.06 35.93
N ARG A 109 2.07 21.19 34.72
CA ARG A 109 3.35 21.89 34.53
C ARG A 109 3.26 23.39 34.87
N MET A 110 2.17 24.07 34.51
CA MET A 110 1.97 25.49 34.85
C MET A 110 1.79 25.69 36.36
N LYS A 111 1.06 24.80 37.03
CA LYS A 111 0.87 24.84 38.50
C LYS A 111 2.17 24.56 39.25
N ALA A 112 2.98 23.61 38.77
CA ALA A 112 4.23 23.25 39.42
C ALA A 112 5.33 24.33 39.27
N ARG A 113 5.28 25.17 38.23
CA ARG A 113 6.35 26.13 37.96
C ARG A 113 6.20 27.47 38.68
N GLY A 114 5.06 27.75 39.31
CA GLY A 114 4.79 29.01 40.00
C GLY A 114 4.74 30.19 39.03
N VAL A 115 3.57 30.79 38.85
CA VAL A 115 3.46 32.07 38.14
C VAL A 115 4.12 33.13 39.02
N PRO A 116 5.20 33.82 38.61
CA PRO A 116 5.57 35.07 39.27
C PRO A 116 4.45 36.08 39.00
N ALA A 117 3.94 36.67 40.09
CA ALA A 117 2.86 37.65 40.10
C ALA A 117 3.16 38.88 39.21
#